data_AF-A0A1H1J2B4-F1
#
_entry.id   AF-A0A1H1J2B4-F1
#
_cell.length_a   1.000
_cell.length_b   1.000
_cell.length_c   1.000
_cell.angle_alpha   90.00
_cell.angle_beta   90.00
_cell.angle_gamma   90.00
#
_symmetry.space_group_name_H-M   'P 1'
#
loop_
_entity.id
_entity.type
_entity.pdbx_description
1 polymer ?
#
loop_
_entity_poly.entity_id
_entity_poly.type
_entity_poly.pdbx_seq_one_letter_code
_entity_poly.pdbx_strand_id
1 'polypeptide(L)'
;MRNSLVRRGSRVLALVLLLGGGGLLVYRSSARSASPPRIMGVVRQTEIRIAPDTSGRLAAFRVAAGQEVRKGDILAVLQAPELAAAVEEARANAAGATADRTNVFAGTRKEEVDIAAQNVRIAQANLALAQQQHARAVTLSSRDFASKQQLDETSAALSKAQADLGLMQAISDQSRAGPTKEERAIAEAGVALALATVADLEAKFAKTTIRAPVDGRIGILVARPGEAISPGQPVMTLLAHNERWFTFTIKEDLLEGITIGSPLRLSTARGDRIDTRVTELRPLGEFAVWRAARAVGDHDINSFLVRSDPVAPSDGLEAGMTVWLDR
;
A
#
# COMPACT_ATOMS: atom_id res chain seq x y z
N MET A 1 95.66 37.24 -42.36
CA MET A 1 94.69 37.45 -41.24
C MET A 1 93.25 37.20 -41.71
N ARG A 2 92.85 35.95 -42.02
CA ARG A 2 91.52 35.68 -42.61
C ARG A 2 90.97 34.30 -42.19
N ASN A 3 90.83 34.04 -40.87
CA ASN A 3 90.23 32.76 -40.43
C ASN A 3 89.52 32.76 -39.05
N SER A 4 89.23 33.91 -38.44
CA SER A 4 88.58 33.98 -37.12
C SER A 4 87.09 34.33 -37.14
N LEU A 5 86.54 34.77 -38.28
CA LEU A 5 85.14 35.21 -38.41
C LEU A 5 84.16 34.05 -38.67
N VAL A 6 84.54 33.00 -39.41
CA VAL A 6 83.65 31.88 -39.76
C VAL A 6 83.35 30.97 -38.55
N ARG A 7 84.32 30.80 -37.64
CA ARG A 7 84.15 29.97 -36.43
C ARG A 7 83.17 30.55 -35.41
N ARG A 8 83.05 31.88 -35.31
CA ARG A 8 82.11 32.54 -34.39
C ARG A 8 80.66 32.43 -34.87
N GLY A 9 80.40 32.51 -36.17
CA GLY A 9 79.07 32.31 -36.75
C GLY A 9 78.51 30.90 -36.53
N SER A 10 79.33 29.86 -36.69
CA SER A 10 78.89 28.46 -36.48
C SER A 10 78.50 28.13 -35.04
N ARG A 11 79.16 28.74 -34.05
CA ARG A 11 78.89 28.51 -32.62
C ARG A 11 77.60 29.21 -32.17
N VAL A 12 77.31 30.39 -32.71
CA VAL A 12 76.05 31.11 -32.44
C VAL A 12 74.87 30.37 -33.07
N LEU A 13 75.02 29.87 -34.30
CA LEU A 13 73.97 29.08 -34.96
C LEU A 13 73.67 27.76 -34.22
N ALA A 14 74.71 27.06 -33.74
CA ALA A 14 74.55 25.84 -32.96
C ALA A 14 73.85 26.09 -31.61
N LEU A 15 74.14 27.23 -30.96
CA LEU A 15 73.50 27.61 -29.69
C LEU A 15 72.01 27.94 -29.88
N VAL A 16 71.66 28.64 -30.96
CA VAL A 16 70.27 28.97 -31.30
C VAL A 16 69.48 27.71 -31.67
N LEU A 17 70.07 26.76 -32.39
CA LEU A 17 69.44 25.46 -32.68
C LEU A 17 69.28 24.58 -31.44
N LEU A 18 70.23 24.62 -30.50
CA LEU A 18 70.11 23.91 -29.22
C LEU A 18 69.05 24.53 -28.30
N LEU A 19 68.97 25.87 -28.23
CA LEU A 19 67.94 26.57 -27.47
C LEU A 19 66.55 26.42 -28.11
N GLY A 20 66.45 26.48 -29.43
CA GLY A 20 65.22 26.23 -30.17
C GLY A 20 64.76 24.77 -30.09
N GLY A 21 65.69 23.82 -30.20
CA GLY A 21 65.41 22.38 -30.05
C GLY A 21 65.05 21.99 -28.62
N GLY A 22 65.73 22.57 -27.62
CA GLY A 22 65.40 22.42 -26.20
C GLY A 22 64.04 23.03 -25.86
N GLY A 23 63.74 24.23 -26.38
CA GLY A 23 62.43 24.87 -26.23
C GLY A 23 61.30 24.07 -26.87
N LEU A 24 61.55 23.47 -28.05
CA LEU A 24 60.59 22.60 -28.73
C LEU A 24 60.37 21.29 -27.97
N LEU A 25 61.42 20.70 -27.39
CA LEU A 25 61.31 19.50 -26.56
C LEU A 25 60.54 19.77 -25.26
N VAL A 26 60.83 20.87 -24.58
CA VAL A 26 60.11 21.29 -23.37
C VAL A 26 58.66 21.63 -23.68
N TYR A 27 58.38 22.30 -24.80
CA TYR A 27 57.02 22.58 -25.24
C TYR A 27 56.25 21.29 -25.58
N ARG A 28 56.90 20.32 -26.26
CA ARG A 28 56.29 19.03 -26.58
C ARG A 28 56.13 18.11 -25.36
N SER A 29 56.98 18.22 -24.34
CA SER A 29 56.81 17.47 -23.09
C SER A 29 55.75 18.10 -22.19
N SER A 30 55.69 19.43 -22.13
CA SER A 30 54.68 20.16 -21.36
C SER A 30 53.29 20.05 -21.97
N ALA A 31 53.18 20.03 -23.31
CA ALA A 31 51.91 19.80 -24.01
C ALA A 31 51.39 18.34 -23.88
N ARG A 32 52.24 17.39 -23.44
CA ARG A 32 51.86 15.98 -23.21
C ARG A 32 51.43 15.68 -21.77
N SER A 33 51.48 16.67 -20.86
CA SER A 33 51.16 16.46 -19.44
C SER A 33 49.71 16.82 -19.07
N ALA A 34 48.84 17.08 -20.05
CA ALA A 34 47.40 17.14 -19.77
C ALA A 34 46.88 15.72 -19.55
N SER A 35 46.89 15.27 -18.30
CA SER A 35 46.17 14.06 -17.89
C SER A 35 44.74 14.10 -18.45
N PRO A 36 44.22 12.99 -19.01
CA PRO A 36 42.88 12.98 -19.59
C PRO A 36 41.87 13.48 -18.53
N PRO A 37 40.87 14.28 -18.94
CA PRO A 37 39.90 14.83 -18.01
C PRO A 37 39.17 13.67 -17.30
N ARG A 38 39.33 13.59 -15.98
CA ARG A 38 38.60 12.60 -15.18
C ARG A 38 37.12 12.91 -15.24
N ILE A 39 36.31 11.95 -15.63
CA ILE A 39 34.86 12.10 -15.67
C ILE A 39 34.36 12.14 -14.23
N MET A 40 33.71 13.24 -13.88
CA MET A 40 33.18 13.49 -12.54
C MET A 40 31.74 12.98 -12.45
N GLY A 41 31.43 12.30 -11.37
CA GLY A 41 30.09 11.89 -11.01
C GLY A 41 29.76 12.25 -9.57
N VAL A 42 28.51 11.98 -9.21
CA VAL A 42 27.96 12.29 -7.88
C VAL A 42 27.31 11.05 -7.30
N VAL A 43 27.54 10.81 -6.02
CA VAL A 43 26.82 9.80 -5.23
C VAL A 43 25.39 10.28 -4.99
N ARG A 44 24.43 9.44 -5.35
CA ARG A 44 23.01 9.61 -5.09
C ARG A 44 22.53 8.50 -4.16
N GLN A 45 21.44 8.75 -3.49
CA GLN A 45 20.78 7.79 -2.62
C GLN A 45 19.31 7.71 -3.02
N THR A 46 18.71 6.53 -2.95
CA THR A 46 17.27 6.37 -3.20
C THR A 46 16.49 7.18 -2.18
N GLU A 47 15.70 8.11 -2.69
CA GLU A 47 14.81 8.96 -1.92
C GLU A 47 13.37 8.43 -2.04
N ILE A 48 12.78 8.04 -0.92
CA ILE A 48 11.39 7.58 -0.85
C ILE A 48 10.55 8.72 -0.25
N ARG A 49 9.58 9.19 -1.04
CA ARG A 49 8.63 10.21 -0.59
C ARG A 49 7.51 9.53 0.18
N ILE A 50 7.44 9.78 1.48
CA ILE A 50 6.44 9.18 2.36
C ILE A 50 5.20 10.06 2.34
N ALA A 51 4.10 9.50 1.83
CA ALA A 51 2.78 10.13 1.80
C ALA A 51 1.76 9.23 2.51
N PRO A 52 0.72 9.81 3.14
CA PRO A 52 -0.35 9.02 3.70
C PRO A 52 -1.31 8.48 2.64
N ASP A 53 -1.94 7.36 2.95
CA ASP A 53 -3.00 6.76 2.13
C ASP A 53 -4.39 7.36 2.41
N THR A 54 -4.54 8.02 3.57
CA THR A 54 -5.81 8.60 4.04
C THR A 54 -5.66 10.08 4.35
N SER A 55 -6.76 10.82 4.21
CA SER A 55 -6.82 12.22 4.62
C SER A 55 -6.83 12.34 6.14
N GLY A 56 -6.22 13.40 6.65
CA GLY A 56 -6.26 13.73 8.07
C GLY A 56 -5.41 14.95 8.40
N ARG A 57 -5.51 15.41 9.64
CA ARG A 57 -4.64 16.47 10.15
C ARG A 57 -3.37 15.86 10.72
N LEU A 58 -2.20 16.37 10.36
CA LEU A 58 -0.95 15.87 10.94
C LEU A 58 -0.89 16.22 12.43
N ALA A 59 -0.93 15.22 13.30
CA ALA A 59 -0.92 15.43 14.75
C ALA A 59 0.51 15.71 15.25
N ALA A 60 1.44 14.83 14.89
CA ALA A 60 2.85 14.95 15.23
C ALA A 60 3.70 14.02 14.37
N PHE A 61 4.95 14.43 14.15
CA PHE A 61 6.02 13.50 13.78
C PHE A 61 6.54 12.80 15.04
N ARG A 62 6.81 11.51 14.93
CA ARG A 62 7.47 10.71 15.98
C ARG A 62 8.97 10.56 15.76
N VAL A 63 9.48 11.24 14.73
CA VAL A 63 10.87 11.22 14.29
C VAL A 63 11.33 12.63 13.95
N ALA A 64 12.64 12.85 14.00
CA ALA A 64 13.28 14.09 13.59
C ALA A 64 14.02 13.93 12.25
N ALA A 65 14.26 15.04 11.55
CA ALA A 65 15.14 15.05 10.38
C ALA A 65 16.55 14.56 10.76
N GLY A 66 17.14 13.71 9.93
CA GLY A 66 18.44 13.07 10.17
C GLY A 66 18.41 11.84 11.07
N GLN A 67 17.27 11.49 11.68
CA GLN A 67 17.15 10.31 12.55
C GLN A 67 17.15 9.01 11.72
N GLU A 68 17.81 7.97 12.23
CA GLU A 68 17.74 6.62 11.66
C GLU A 68 16.48 5.89 12.14
N VAL A 69 15.84 5.19 11.21
CA VAL A 69 14.61 4.43 11.44
C VAL A 69 14.73 3.06 10.80
N ARG A 70 14.03 2.09 11.40
CA ARG A 70 13.87 0.75 10.85
C ARG A 70 12.51 0.58 10.22
N LYS A 71 12.40 -0.38 9.30
CA LYS A 71 11.14 -0.80 8.70
C LYS A 71 10.10 -1.09 9.79
N GLY A 72 8.93 -0.47 9.66
CA GLY A 72 7.81 -0.61 10.60
C GLY A 72 7.75 0.44 11.71
N ASP A 73 8.82 1.23 11.91
CA ASP A 73 8.84 2.31 12.89
C ASP A 73 7.78 3.36 12.57
N ILE A 74 7.15 3.91 13.61
CA ILE A 74 6.14 4.96 13.46
C ILE A 74 6.85 6.27 13.15
N LEU A 75 6.51 6.86 12.01
CA LEU A 75 7.09 8.11 11.53
C LEU A 75 6.21 9.31 11.88
N ALA A 76 4.91 9.17 11.67
CA ALA A 76 3.94 10.23 11.92
C ALA A 76 2.58 9.66 12.27
N VAL A 77 1.76 10.47 12.92
CA VAL A 77 0.37 10.13 13.24
C VAL A 77 -0.54 11.22 12.71
N LEU A 78 -1.57 10.81 11.96
CA LEU A 78 -2.66 11.66 11.54
C LEU A 78 -3.82 11.56 12.53
N GLN A 79 -4.49 12.68 12.75
CA GLN A 79 -5.79 12.77 13.40
C GLN A 79 -6.87 12.77 12.32
N ALA A 80 -7.75 11.79 12.39
CA ALA A 80 -8.93 11.66 11.55
C ALA A 80 -10.13 11.32 12.45
N PRO A 81 -10.72 12.32 13.15
CA PRO A 81 -11.82 12.09 14.08
C PRO A 81 -13.05 11.50 13.38
N GLU A 82 -13.30 11.86 12.11
CA GLU A 82 -14.40 11.28 11.34
C GLU A 82 -14.21 9.78 11.12
N LEU A 83 -12.97 9.34 10.87
CA LEU A 83 -12.66 7.93 10.67
C LEU A 83 -12.74 7.13 11.97
N ALA A 84 -12.31 7.73 13.09
CA ALA A 84 -12.48 7.13 14.42
C ALA A 84 -13.97 6.95 14.75
N ALA A 85 -14.79 7.98 14.50
CA ALA A 85 -16.24 7.90 14.69
C ALA A 85 -16.88 6.83 13.80
N ALA A 86 -16.47 6.72 12.54
CA ALA A 86 -16.96 5.69 11.62
C ALA A 86 -16.62 4.26 12.09
N VAL A 87 -15.43 4.04 12.68
CA VAL A 87 -15.07 2.74 13.29
C VAL A 87 -16.01 2.41 14.45
N GLU A 88 -16.27 3.37 15.34
CA GLU A 88 -17.17 3.18 16.48
C GLU A 88 -18.62 2.93 16.04
N GLU A 89 -19.10 3.65 15.02
CA GLU A 89 -20.41 3.42 14.42
C GLU A 89 -20.52 2.00 13.83
N ALA A 90 -19.50 1.55 13.08
CA ALA A 90 -19.47 0.21 12.52
C ALA A 90 -19.43 -0.88 13.60
N ARG A 91 -18.70 -0.64 14.70
CA ARG A 91 -18.68 -1.55 15.86
C ARG A 91 -20.04 -1.64 16.53
N ALA A 92 -20.73 -0.51 16.70
CA ALA A 92 -22.09 -0.48 17.23
C ALA A 92 -23.06 -1.24 16.30
N ASN A 93 -22.94 -1.08 14.98
CA ASN A 93 -23.74 -1.82 14.00
C ASN A 93 -23.45 -3.33 14.07
N ALA A 94 -22.20 -3.75 14.23
CA ALA A 94 -21.83 -5.16 14.42
C ALA A 94 -22.39 -5.74 15.73
N ALA A 95 -22.38 -4.96 16.81
CA ALA A 95 -23.02 -5.34 18.07
C ALA A 95 -24.54 -5.49 17.91
N GLY A 96 -25.20 -4.57 17.21
CA GLY A 96 -26.62 -4.66 16.86
C GLY A 96 -26.95 -5.92 16.05
N ALA A 97 -26.21 -6.17 14.96
CA ALA A 97 -26.38 -7.38 14.15
C ALA A 97 -26.16 -8.67 14.96
N THR A 98 -25.22 -8.66 15.91
CA THR A 98 -24.97 -9.79 16.81
C THR A 98 -26.14 -10.01 17.78
N ALA A 99 -26.74 -8.93 18.29
CA ALA A 99 -27.94 -8.99 19.11
C ALA A 99 -29.14 -9.53 18.32
N ASP A 100 -29.32 -9.08 17.08
CA ASP A 100 -30.37 -9.58 16.18
C ASP A 100 -30.19 -11.06 15.87
N ARG A 101 -28.95 -11.49 15.58
CA ARG A 101 -28.63 -12.91 15.46
C ARG A 101 -28.97 -13.67 16.74
N THR A 102 -28.61 -13.14 17.89
CA THR A 102 -28.93 -13.79 19.18
C THR A 102 -30.43 -13.95 19.37
N ASN A 103 -31.22 -12.93 19.01
CA ASN A 103 -32.69 -12.97 19.06
C ASN A 103 -33.26 -14.04 18.11
N VAL A 104 -32.77 -14.12 16.87
CA VAL A 104 -33.18 -15.17 15.93
C VAL A 104 -32.80 -16.55 16.49
N PHE A 105 -31.59 -16.71 17.03
CA PHE A 105 -31.16 -18.02 17.53
C PHE A 105 -31.84 -18.45 18.82
N ALA A 106 -32.26 -17.50 19.66
CA ALA A 106 -33.09 -17.75 20.84
C ALA A 106 -34.46 -18.35 20.46
N GLY A 107 -34.95 -18.04 19.25
CA GLY A 107 -36.16 -18.59 18.69
C GLY A 107 -37.42 -18.15 19.43
N THR A 108 -38.47 -18.97 19.35
CA THR A 108 -39.76 -18.70 19.97
C THR A 108 -39.65 -18.79 21.48
N ARG A 109 -40.24 -17.83 22.19
CA ARG A 109 -40.22 -17.78 23.66
C ARG A 109 -40.90 -19.01 24.24
N LYS A 110 -40.37 -19.52 25.36
CA LYS A 110 -40.92 -20.72 26.02
C LYS A 110 -42.41 -20.54 26.37
N GLU A 111 -42.78 -19.34 26.80
CA GLU A 111 -44.15 -18.98 27.15
C GLU A 111 -45.09 -19.11 25.94
N GLU A 112 -44.66 -18.72 24.74
CA GLU A 112 -45.45 -18.84 23.51
C GLU A 112 -45.60 -20.30 23.09
N VAL A 113 -44.55 -21.10 23.22
CA VAL A 113 -44.61 -22.55 22.97
C VAL A 113 -45.57 -23.23 23.95
N ASP A 114 -45.51 -22.86 25.23
CA ASP A 114 -46.36 -23.43 26.28
C ASP A 114 -47.84 -23.03 26.06
N ILE A 115 -48.13 -21.78 25.65
CA ILE A 115 -49.48 -21.32 25.27
C ILE A 115 -50.00 -22.12 24.06
N ALA A 116 -49.20 -22.27 23.01
CA ALA A 116 -49.61 -23.05 21.84
C ALA A 116 -49.91 -24.51 22.21
N ALA A 117 -49.11 -25.11 23.10
CA ALA A 117 -49.38 -26.45 23.63
C ALA A 117 -50.67 -26.50 24.47
N GLN A 118 -51.00 -25.46 25.24
CA GLN A 118 -52.30 -25.38 25.94
C GLN A 118 -53.47 -25.34 24.96
N ASN A 119 -53.36 -24.56 23.90
CA ASN A 119 -54.42 -24.43 22.91
C ASN A 119 -54.71 -25.77 22.20
N VAL A 120 -53.66 -26.58 21.95
CA VAL A 120 -53.85 -27.97 21.49
C VAL A 120 -54.64 -28.80 22.51
N ARG A 121 -54.31 -28.72 23.81
CA ARG A 121 -55.07 -29.45 24.85
C ARG A 121 -56.53 -29.02 24.94
N ILE A 122 -56.80 -27.72 24.80
CA ILE A 122 -58.16 -27.17 24.76
C ILE A 122 -58.91 -27.71 23.53
N ALA A 123 -58.29 -27.67 22.35
CA ALA A 123 -58.88 -28.19 21.12
C ALA A 123 -59.15 -29.71 21.20
N GLN A 124 -58.27 -30.48 21.83
CA GLN A 124 -58.48 -31.91 22.08
C GLN A 124 -59.70 -32.17 22.97
N ALA A 125 -59.87 -31.38 24.05
CA ALA A 125 -61.04 -31.49 24.92
C ALA A 125 -62.35 -31.13 24.17
N ASN A 126 -62.33 -30.10 23.33
CA ASN A 126 -63.47 -29.70 22.51
C ASN A 126 -63.82 -30.78 21.47
N LEU A 127 -62.82 -31.40 20.84
CA LEU A 127 -63.02 -32.52 19.93
C LEU A 127 -63.66 -33.71 20.64
N ALA A 128 -63.17 -34.07 21.84
CA ALA A 128 -63.74 -35.16 22.63
C ALA A 128 -65.22 -34.90 22.98
N LEU A 129 -65.57 -33.66 23.34
CA LEU A 129 -66.96 -33.26 23.59
C LEU A 129 -67.81 -33.40 22.32
N ALA A 130 -67.33 -32.89 21.18
CA ALA A 130 -68.04 -32.97 19.90
C ALA A 130 -68.25 -34.43 19.44
N GLN A 131 -67.25 -35.30 19.65
CA GLN A 131 -67.36 -36.74 19.38
C GLN A 131 -68.45 -37.40 20.23
N GLN A 132 -68.49 -37.09 21.53
CA GLN A 132 -69.53 -37.62 22.44
C GLN A 132 -70.93 -37.13 22.07
N GLN A 133 -71.08 -35.86 21.69
CA GLN A 133 -72.35 -35.28 21.25
C GLN A 133 -72.83 -35.92 19.95
N HIS A 134 -71.95 -36.06 18.95
CA HIS A 134 -72.27 -36.71 17.69
C HIS A 134 -72.64 -38.19 17.87
N ALA A 135 -71.86 -38.95 18.64
CA ALA A 135 -72.17 -40.36 18.94
C ALA A 135 -73.54 -40.53 19.63
N ARG A 136 -73.88 -39.60 20.53
CA ARG A 136 -75.19 -39.55 21.19
C ARG A 136 -76.31 -39.24 20.19
N ALA A 137 -76.11 -38.27 19.30
CA ALA A 137 -77.07 -37.91 18.27
C ALA A 137 -77.33 -39.08 17.31
N VAL A 138 -76.27 -39.78 16.86
CA VAL A 138 -76.36 -40.99 16.03
C VAL A 138 -77.21 -42.07 16.72
N THR A 139 -76.94 -42.33 18.01
CA THR A 139 -77.70 -43.33 18.79
C THR A 139 -79.18 -42.97 18.91
N LEU A 140 -79.51 -41.70 19.17
CA LEU A 140 -80.89 -41.24 19.33
C LEU A 140 -81.67 -41.22 18.01
N SER A 141 -81.02 -40.82 16.91
CA SER A 141 -81.65 -40.81 15.59
C SER A 141 -81.90 -42.23 15.07
N SER A 142 -81.01 -43.18 15.35
CA SER A 142 -81.23 -44.60 15.00
C SER A 142 -82.44 -45.25 15.69
N ARG A 143 -82.95 -44.61 16.74
CA ARG A 143 -84.13 -45.03 17.50
C ARG A 143 -85.35 -44.12 17.27
N ASP A 144 -85.33 -43.29 16.22
CA ASP A 144 -86.37 -42.29 15.87
C ASP A 144 -86.64 -41.21 16.95
N PHE A 145 -85.72 -40.99 17.89
CA PHE A 145 -85.87 -39.98 18.95
C PHE A 145 -85.20 -38.63 18.64
N ALA A 146 -84.52 -38.47 17.49
CA ALA A 146 -83.85 -37.22 17.10
C ALA A 146 -84.02 -36.90 15.60
N SER A 147 -84.10 -35.61 15.26
CA SER A 147 -84.29 -35.14 13.88
C SER A 147 -83.03 -35.27 13.02
N LYS A 148 -83.18 -35.39 11.69
CA LYS A 148 -82.06 -35.36 10.74
C LYS A 148 -81.23 -34.07 10.84
N GLN A 149 -81.89 -32.94 11.05
CA GLN A 149 -81.22 -31.66 11.27
C GLN A 149 -80.25 -31.71 12.46
N GLN A 150 -80.66 -32.33 13.58
CA GLN A 150 -79.79 -32.44 14.76
C GLN A 150 -78.55 -33.31 14.49
N LEU A 151 -78.68 -34.38 13.70
CA LEU A 151 -77.54 -35.17 13.23
C LEU A 151 -76.59 -34.34 12.39
N ASP A 152 -77.12 -33.63 11.39
CA ASP A 152 -76.34 -32.82 10.47
C ASP A 152 -75.57 -31.71 11.21
N GLU A 153 -76.20 -31.04 12.17
CA GLU A 153 -75.58 -30.04 13.04
C GLU A 153 -74.42 -30.62 13.87
N THR A 154 -74.61 -31.80 14.49
CA THR A 154 -73.55 -32.44 15.30
C THR A 154 -72.41 -32.97 14.43
N SER A 155 -72.71 -33.44 13.22
CA SER A 155 -71.72 -33.86 12.23
C SER A 155 -70.85 -32.67 11.81
N ALA A 156 -71.49 -31.53 11.47
CA ALA A 156 -70.78 -30.30 11.13
C ALA A 156 -69.93 -29.79 12.31
N ALA A 157 -70.45 -29.84 13.54
CA ALA A 157 -69.71 -29.46 14.74
C ALA A 157 -68.49 -30.35 15.00
N LEU A 158 -68.62 -31.67 14.78
CA LEU A 158 -67.50 -32.61 14.86
C LEU A 158 -66.43 -32.32 13.81
N SER A 159 -66.84 -32.13 12.55
CA SER A 159 -65.93 -31.79 11.46
C SER A 159 -65.19 -30.48 11.74
N LYS A 160 -65.86 -29.47 12.30
CA LYS A 160 -65.25 -28.21 12.71
C LYS A 160 -64.21 -28.43 13.83
N ALA A 161 -64.57 -29.18 14.88
CA ALA A 161 -63.65 -29.44 15.99
C ALA A 161 -62.39 -30.21 15.56
N GLN A 162 -62.51 -31.11 14.57
CA GLN A 162 -61.35 -31.79 13.97
C GLN A 162 -60.44 -30.82 13.22
N ALA A 163 -61.01 -29.92 12.42
CA ALA A 163 -60.25 -28.90 11.71
C ALA A 163 -59.57 -27.91 12.68
N ASP A 164 -60.27 -27.48 13.73
CA ASP A 164 -59.73 -26.60 14.77
C ASP A 164 -58.55 -27.25 15.51
N LEU A 165 -58.63 -28.55 15.82
CA LEU A 165 -57.50 -29.29 16.39
C LEU A 165 -56.30 -29.33 15.44
N GLY A 166 -56.52 -29.64 14.16
CA GLY A 166 -55.45 -29.67 13.16
C GLY A 166 -54.75 -28.31 13.01
N LEU A 167 -55.52 -27.21 13.05
CA LEU A 167 -54.98 -25.85 13.04
C LEU A 167 -54.11 -25.57 14.29
N MET A 168 -54.61 -25.90 15.49
CA MET A 168 -53.87 -25.67 16.73
C MET A 168 -52.60 -26.52 16.81
N GLN A 169 -52.63 -27.75 16.27
CA GLN A 169 -51.45 -28.60 16.16
C GLN A 169 -50.40 -27.98 15.24
N ALA A 170 -50.81 -27.52 14.04
CA ALA A 170 -49.89 -26.85 13.11
C ALA A 170 -49.25 -25.60 13.72
N ILE A 171 -50.01 -24.79 14.47
CA ILE A 171 -49.48 -23.63 15.21
C ILE A 171 -48.48 -24.07 16.28
N SER A 172 -48.78 -25.12 17.06
CA SER A 172 -47.85 -25.63 18.07
C SER A 172 -46.56 -26.18 17.46
N ASP A 173 -46.65 -26.89 16.34
CA ASP A 173 -45.50 -27.43 15.63
C ASP A 173 -44.63 -26.30 15.04
N GLN A 174 -45.26 -25.26 14.47
CA GLN A 174 -44.56 -24.05 14.00
C GLN A 174 -43.82 -23.35 15.14
N SER A 175 -44.49 -23.12 16.28
CA SER A 175 -43.86 -22.49 17.45
C SER A 175 -42.70 -23.31 18.02
N ARG A 176 -42.74 -24.65 17.92
CA ARG A 176 -41.62 -25.52 18.35
C ARG A 176 -40.47 -25.56 17.35
N ALA A 177 -40.78 -25.50 16.06
CA ALA A 177 -39.76 -25.48 15.01
C ALA A 177 -38.90 -24.21 15.11
N GLY A 178 -39.51 -23.09 15.48
CA GLY A 178 -38.83 -21.81 15.62
C GLY A 178 -38.29 -21.31 14.27
N PRO A 179 -37.20 -20.53 14.29
CA PRO A 179 -36.68 -19.90 13.08
C PRO A 179 -36.06 -20.89 12.10
N THR A 180 -36.30 -20.64 10.82
CA THR A 180 -35.87 -21.45 9.69
C THR A 180 -34.35 -21.41 9.51
N LYS A 181 -33.81 -22.33 8.70
CA LYS A 181 -32.37 -22.33 8.38
C LYS A 181 -32.00 -21.08 7.61
N GLU A 182 -32.89 -20.62 6.74
CA GLU A 182 -32.75 -19.43 5.91
C GLU A 182 -32.71 -18.16 6.79
N GLU A 183 -33.60 -18.04 7.78
CA GLU A 183 -33.59 -16.93 8.73
C GLU A 183 -32.30 -16.87 9.55
N ARG A 184 -31.82 -18.03 10.03
CA ARG A 184 -30.54 -18.12 10.75
C ARG A 184 -29.36 -17.75 9.85
N ALA A 185 -29.36 -18.22 8.60
CA ALA A 185 -28.31 -17.91 7.63
C ALA A 185 -28.29 -16.42 7.26
N ILE A 186 -29.46 -15.78 7.12
CA ILE A 186 -29.56 -14.33 6.90
C ILE A 186 -28.98 -13.55 8.09
N ALA A 187 -29.32 -13.95 9.33
CA ALA A 187 -28.79 -13.30 10.52
C ALA A 187 -27.27 -13.48 10.65
N GLU A 188 -26.75 -14.67 10.34
CA GLU A 188 -25.30 -14.93 10.30
C GLU A 188 -24.59 -14.10 9.22
N ALA A 189 -25.16 -14.02 8.03
CA ALA A 189 -24.63 -13.19 6.95
C ALA A 189 -24.64 -11.71 7.33
N GLY A 190 -25.66 -11.24 8.04
CA GLY A 190 -25.74 -9.88 8.58
C GLY A 190 -24.59 -9.56 9.54
N VAL A 191 -24.29 -10.47 10.48
CA VAL A 191 -23.14 -10.33 11.38
C VAL A 191 -21.82 -10.32 10.61
N ALA A 192 -21.65 -11.26 9.66
CA ALA A 192 -20.43 -11.34 8.86
C ALA A 192 -20.17 -10.06 8.05
N LEU A 193 -21.22 -9.49 7.44
CA LEU A 193 -21.14 -8.22 6.71
C LEU A 193 -20.77 -7.04 7.63
N ALA A 194 -21.39 -6.96 8.81
CA ALA A 194 -21.10 -5.90 9.76
C ALA A 194 -19.65 -5.98 10.28
N LEU A 195 -19.16 -7.19 10.59
CA LEU A 195 -17.76 -7.42 10.98
C LEU A 195 -16.77 -7.10 9.86
N ALA A 196 -17.11 -7.43 8.61
CA ALA A 196 -16.28 -7.06 7.46
C ALA A 196 -16.18 -5.54 7.30
N THR A 197 -17.27 -4.82 7.54
CA THR A 197 -17.29 -3.35 7.54
C THR A 197 -16.40 -2.77 8.65
N VAL A 198 -16.44 -3.35 9.86
CA VAL A 198 -15.53 -2.97 10.96
C VAL A 198 -14.07 -3.18 10.55
N ALA A 199 -13.74 -4.34 9.99
CA ALA A 199 -12.37 -4.67 9.59
C ALA A 199 -11.84 -3.72 8.50
N ASP A 200 -12.66 -3.35 7.51
CA ASP A 200 -12.29 -2.37 6.48
C ASP A 200 -12.00 -0.98 7.08
N LEU A 201 -12.88 -0.49 7.95
CA LEU A 201 -12.71 0.82 8.59
C LEU A 201 -11.54 0.84 9.58
N GLU A 202 -11.30 -0.24 10.32
CA GLU A 202 -10.12 -0.38 11.17
C GLU A 202 -8.83 -0.41 10.37
N ALA A 203 -8.81 -1.08 9.20
CA ALA A 203 -7.66 -1.07 8.31
C ALA A 203 -7.39 0.33 7.75
N LYS A 204 -8.45 1.08 7.38
CA LYS A 204 -8.32 2.50 7.00
C LYS A 204 -7.84 3.36 8.15
N PHE A 205 -8.34 3.13 9.37
CA PHE A 205 -7.93 3.86 10.55
C PHE A 205 -6.47 3.57 10.91
N ALA A 206 -6.00 2.34 10.75
CA ALA A 206 -4.59 1.99 10.97
C ALA A 206 -3.64 2.76 10.04
N LYS A 207 -4.09 3.10 8.81
CA LYS A 207 -3.33 3.91 7.84
C LYS A 207 -3.18 5.39 8.24
N THR A 208 -3.85 5.84 9.30
CA THR A 208 -3.55 7.15 9.91
C THR A 208 -2.17 7.19 10.57
N THR A 209 -1.62 6.02 10.93
CA THR A 209 -0.27 5.88 11.46
C THR A 209 0.69 5.56 10.32
N ILE A 210 1.52 6.53 9.96
CA ILE A 210 2.50 6.40 8.89
C ILE A 210 3.73 5.68 9.42
N ARG A 211 4.15 4.61 8.74
CA ARG A 211 5.29 3.77 9.13
C ARG A 211 6.39 3.75 8.07
N ALA A 212 7.61 3.45 8.49
CA ALA A 212 8.74 3.31 7.58
C ALA A 212 8.60 2.04 6.70
N PRO A 213 8.66 2.15 5.36
CA PRO A 213 8.59 0.99 4.47
C PRO A 213 9.89 0.18 4.43
N VAL A 214 11.03 0.83 4.68
CA VAL A 214 12.38 0.27 4.67
C VAL A 214 13.23 0.91 5.77
N ASP A 215 14.39 0.33 6.04
CA ASP A 215 15.40 0.94 6.89
C ASP A 215 16.01 2.16 6.19
N GLY A 216 16.20 3.25 6.94
CA GLY A 216 16.68 4.48 6.33
C GLY A 216 16.92 5.61 7.32
N ARG A 217 17.29 6.76 6.77
CA ARG A 217 17.43 8.02 7.50
C ARG A 217 16.35 8.99 7.06
N ILE A 218 15.71 9.67 8.00
CA ILE A 218 14.75 10.74 7.68
C ILE A 218 15.50 11.89 6.99
N GLY A 219 15.06 12.23 5.78
CA GLY A 219 15.55 13.39 5.03
C GLY A 219 14.89 14.65 5.57
N ILE A 220 14.07 15.28 4.73
CA ILE A 220 13.34 16.50 5.10
C ILE A 220 11.91 16.19 5.57
N LEU A 221 11.44 16.96 6.54
CA LEU A 221 10.03 17.02 6.93
C LEU A 221 9.39 18.16 6.14
N VAL A 222 8.46 17.81 5.24
CA VAL A 222 7.84 18.76 4.31
C VAL A 222 6.59 19.38 4.91
N ALA A 223 5.78 18.58 5.61
CA ALA A 223 4.56 19.02 6.28
C ALA A 223 4.87 19.55 7.70
N ARG A 224 3.92 20.30 8.27
CA ARG A 224 3.99 20.76 9.68
C ARG A 224 2.84 20.22 10.52
N PRO A 225 3.05 19.90 11.82
CA PRO A 225 1.96 19.55 12.72
C PRO A 225 0.84 20.61 12.68
N GLY A 226 -0.41 20.15 12.63
CA GLY A 226 -1.59 20.98 12.46
C GLY A 226 -2.01 21.17 11.00
N GLU A 227 -1.18 20.85 10.02
CA GLU A 227 -1.54 20.93 8.59
C GLU A 227 -2.53 19.83 8.20
N ALA A 228 -3.46 20.15 7.30
CA ALA A 228 -4.36 19.18 6.69
C ALA A 228 -3.65 18.48 5.52
N ILE A 229 -3.54 17.16 5.58
CA ILE A 229 -2.83 16.36 4.60
C ILE A 229 -3.82 15.53 3.79
N SER A 230 -3.70 15.60 2.47
CA SER A 230 -4.46 14.77 1.53
C SER A 230 -3.70 13.48 1.18
N PRO A 231 -4.41 12.40 0.81
CA PRO A 231 -3.78 11.18 0.32
C PRO A 231 -2.79 11.46 -0.83
N GLY A 232 -1.62 10.82 -0.79
CA GLY A 232 -0.59 10.99 -1.81
C GLY A 232 0.24 12.28 -1.71
N GLN A 233 -0.09 13.20 -0.80
CA GLN A 233 0.74 14.37 -0.51
C GLN A 233 1.94 13.97 0.37
N PRO A 234 3.20 14.13 -0.08
CA PRO A 234 4.36 13.76 0.72
C PRO A 234 4.47 14.62 1.98
N VAL A 235 4.58 13.97 3.14
CA VAL A 235 4.80 14.64 4.44
C VAL A 235 6.27 14.67 4.84
N MET A 236 7.05 13.70 4.37
CA MET A 236 8.48 13.62 4.59
C MET A 236 9.18 12.83 3.49
N THR A 237 10.50 12.91 3.51
CA THR A 237 11.40 12.09 2.71
C THR A 237 12.14 11.08 3.60
N LEU A 238 12.28 9.84 3.13
CA LEU A 238 13.12 8.80 3.71
C LEU A 238 14.25 8.45 2.74
N LEU A 239 15.50 8.51 3.22
CA LEU A 239 16.68 8.10 2.48
C LEU A 239 16.97 6.62 2.79
N ALA A 240 16.73 5.73 1.84
CA ALA A 240 16.85 4.29 2.04
C ALA A 240 18.31 3.88 2.28
N HIS A 241 18.56 3.01 3.26
CA HIS A 241 19.89 2.45 3.47
C HIS A 241 20.29 1.49 2.35
N ASN A 242 21.59 1.42 2.06
CA ASN A 242 22.20 0.49 1.08
C ASN A 242 21.70 0.63 -0.37
N GLU A 243 20.92 1.66 -0.68
CA GLU A 243 20.47 1.98 -2.04
C GLU A 243 21.17 3.24 -2.56
N ARG A 244 22.51 3.18 -2.61
CA ARG A 244 23.33 4.24 -3.19
C ARG A 244 23.63 3.92 -4.64
N TRP A 245 23.59 4.94 -5.50
CA TRP A 245 23.89 4.83 -6.91
C TRP A 245 24.71 6.03 -7.36
N PHE A 246 25.40 5.91 -8.48
CA PHE A 246 26.30 6.95 -8.98
C PHE A 246 25.78 7.47 -10.30
N THR A 247 25.88 8.77 -10.48
CA THR A 247 25.45 9.44 -11.70
C THR A 247 26.59 10.21 -12.33
N PHE A 248 26.73 10.07 -13.64
CA PHE A 248 27.73 10.75 -14.45
C PHE A 248 27.04 11.44 -15.62
N THR A 249 27.50 12.65 -15.93
CA THR A 249 27.17 13.33 -17.18
C THR A 249 28.37 13.19 -18.10
N ILE A 250 28.24 12.34 -19.11
CA ILE A 250 29.32 11.98 -20.04
C ILE A 250 28.99 12.54 -21.42
N LYS A 251 29.92 13.25 -22.03
CA LYS A 251 29.78 13.71 -23.42
C LYS A 251 29.86 12.51 -24.37
N GLU A 252 29.19 12.59 -25.52
CA GLU A 252 29.12 11.51 -26.51
C GLU A 252 30.50 11.01 -26.97
N ASP A 253 31.45 11.92 -27.18
CA ASP A 253 32.85 11.61 -27.53
C ASP A 253 33.58 10.78 -26.45
N LEU A 254 33.14 10.89 -25.20
CA LEU A 254 33.68 10.15 -24.06
C LEU A 254 32.85 8.91 -23.71
N LEU A 255 31.81 8.57 -24.46
CA LEU A 255 30.93 7.42 -24.17
C LEU A 255 31.48 6.08 -24.69
N GLU A 256 32.53 6.10 -25.52
CA GLU A 256 33.10 4.90 -26.11
C GLU A 256 33.44 3.82 -25.06
N GLY A 257 32.91 2.60 -25.27
CA GLY A 257 33.07 1.46 -24.37
C GLY A 257 32.15 1.44 -23.15
N ILE A 258 31.28 2.44 -22.94
CA ILE A 258 30.31 2.50 -21.84
C ILE A 258 28.93 2.12 -22.38
N THR A 259 28.55 0.86 -22.19
CA THR A 259 27.20 0.35 -22.50
C THR A 259 26.49 -0.16 -21.26
N ILE A 260 25.18 -0.37 -21.35
CA ILE A 260 24.40 -0.99 -20.27
C ILE A 260 25.04 -2.34 -19.91
N GLY A 261 25.28 -2.55 -18.61
CA GLY A 261 25.94 -3.73 -18.08
C GLY A 261 27.47 -3.65 -18.00
N SER A 262 28.10 -2.60 -18.53
CA SER A 262 29.56 -2.43 -18.46
C SER A 262 30.04 -2.25 -17.01
N PRO A 263 31.15 -2.91 -16.61
CA PRO A 263 31.77 -2.66 -15.31
C PRO A 263 32.50 -1.32 -15.33
N LEU A 264 32.27 -0.50 -14.30
CA LEU A 264 33.00 0.75 -14.08
C LEU A 264 33.75 0.68 -12.76
N ARG A 265 34.94 1.28 -12.72
CA ARG A 265 35.70 1.46 -11.49
C ARG A 265 35.70 2.92 -11.12
N LEU A 266 35.23 3.21 -9.91
CA LEU A 266 35.12 4.56 -9.40
C LEU A 266 36.15 4.79 -8.31
N SER A 267 36.71 6.00 -8.25
CA SER A 267 37.53 6.46 -7.14
C SER A 267 36.85 7.58 -6.36
N THR A 268 37.01 7.58 -5.03
CA THR A 268 36.57 8.67 -4.15
C THR A 268 37.72 9.63 -3.86
N ALA A 269 37.42 10.77 -3.24
CA ALA A 269 38.44 11.76 -2.86
C ALA A 269 39.42 11.19 -1.82
N ARG A 270 38.99 10.17 -1.06
CA ARG A 270 39.80 9.47 -0.05
C ARG A 270 40.71 8.41 -0.67
N GLY A 271 40.59 8.13 -1.97
CA GLY A 271 41.33 7.06 -2.66
C GLY A 271 40.67 5.69 -2.59
N ASP A 272 39.47 5.59 -2.01
CA ASP A 272 38.69 4.34 -2.01
C ASP A 272 38.27 4.00 -3.44
N ARG A 273 38.36 2.72 -3.80
CA ARG A 273 37.92 2.21 -5.11
C ARG A 273 36.61 1.44 -4.96
N ILE A 274 35.67 1.71 -5.85
CA ILE A 274 34.33 1.11 -5.84
C ILE A 274 34.08 0.51 -7.22
N ASP A 275 33.80 -0.78 -7.26
CA ASP A 275 33.38 -1.45 -8.49
C ASP A 275 31.87 -1.32 -8.65
N THR A 276 31.43 -0.82 -9.81
CA THR A 276 30.03 -0.57 -10.14
C THR A 276 29.69 -1.14 -11.51
N ARG A 277 28.39 -1.19 -11.84
CA ARG A 277 27.90 -1.62 -13.15
C ARG A 277 26.92 -0.60 -13.71
N VAL A 278 27.04 -0.28 -14.99
CA VAL A 278 26.09 0.61 -15.67
C VAL A 278 24.72 -0.06 -15.74
N THR A 279 23.69 0.64 -15.25
CA THR A 279 22.30 0.16 -15.24
C THR A 279 21.36 1.05 -16.04
N GLU A 280 21.68 2.33 -16.20
CA GLU A 280 20.93 3.27 -17.03
C GLU A 280 21.90 4.07 -17.91
N LEU A 281 21.53 4.21 -19.18
CA LEU A 281 22.20 5.08 -20.13
C LEU A 281 21.12 5.79 -20.94
N ARG A 282 21.01 7.11 -20.80
CA ARG A 282 20.02 7.91 -21.54
C ARG A 282 20.60 9.25 -22.01
N PRO A 283 20.18 9.78 -23.17
CA PRO A 283 20.55 11.13 -23.57
C PRO A 283 19.94 12.15 -22.60
N LEU A 284 20.71 13.18 -22.26
CA LEU A 284 20.20 14.38 -21.59
C LEU A 284 19.67 15.33 -22.66
N GLY A 285 18.52 15.96 -22.40
CA GLY A 285 17.93 16.91 -23.34
C GLY A 285 18.81 18.13 -23.61
N GLU A 286 18.50 18.87 -24.69
CA GLU A 286 19.26 20.01 -25.24
C GLU A 286 19.54 21.18 -24.27
N PHE A 287 19.01 21.16 -23.04
CA PHE A 287 19.28 22.16 -22.00
C PHE A 287 20.50 21.86 -21.12
N ALA A 288 21.08 20.66 -21.23
CA ALA A 288 22.22 20.19 -20.43
C ALA A 288 23.54 20.07 -21.23
N VAL A 289 23.62 20.71 -22.39
CA VAL A 289 24.85 20.80 -23.19
C VAL A 289 25.81 21.83 -22.59
N TRP A 290 27.09 21.47 -22.52
CA TRP A 290 28.14 22.32 -21.99
C TRP A 290 28.42 23.46 -22.98
N ARG A 291 27.77 24.60 -22.77
CA ARG A 291 27.89 25.75 -23.66
C ARG A 291 29.22 26.47 -23.43
N ALA A 292 30.26 26.12 -24.20
CA ALA A 292 31.44 26.95 -24.33
C ALA A 292 31.08 28.17 -25.18
N ALA A 293 31.50 29.37 -24.76
CA ALA A 293 31.24 30.57 -25.52
C ALA A 293 32.00 30.57 -26.88
N ARG A 294 31.21 30.54 -27.97
CA ARG A 294 31.46 30.97 -29.38
C ARG A 294 32.29 30.06 -30.32
N ALA A 295 31.66 29.66 -31.43
CA ALA A 295 31.94 30.07 -32.81
C ALA A 295 30.83 29.49 -33.72
N VAL A 296 30.38 30.25 -34.71
CA VAL A 296 29.32 29.81 -35.65
C VAL A 296 29.83 28.62 -36.46
N GLY A 297 29.22 27.44 -36.29
CA GLY A 297 29.44 26.27 -37.17
C GLY A 297 29.68 24.92 -36.49
N ASP A 298 29.83 24.84 -35.17
CA ASP A 298 30.08 23.55 -34.48
C ASP A 298 28.77 22.88 -34.02
N HIS A 299 28.62 21.58 -34.29
CA HIS A 299 27.48 20.79 -33.81
C HIS A 299 27.67 20.51 -32.31
N ASP A 300 26.64 20.74 -31.49
CA ASP A 300 26.74 20.55 -30.04
C ASP A 300 26.81 19.04 -29.75
N ILE A 301 27.88 18.61 -29.06
CA ILE A 301 28.07 17.20 -28.71
C ILE A 301 27.06 16.84 -27.61
N ASN A 302 26.24 15.83 -27.86
CA ASN A 302 25.22 15.41 -26.90
C ASN A 302 25.86 14.91 -25.60
N SER A 303 25.16 15.12 -24.49
CA SER A 303 25.54 14.58 -23.20
C SER A 303 24.59 13.47 -22.80
N PHE A 304 25.14 12.42 -22.19
CA PHE A 304 24.41 11.25 -21.71
C PHE A 304 24.48 11.20 -20.19
N LEU A 305 23.35 10.86 -19.57
CA LEU A 305 23.30 10.47 -18.17
C LEU A 305 23.63 8.98 -18.08
N VAL A 306 24.67 8.66 -17.33
CA VAL A 306 25.04 7.29 -16.99
C VAL A 306 24.75 7.07 -15.51
N ARG A 307 23.89 6.10 -15.21
CA ARG A 307 23.70 5.57 -13.86
C ARG A 307 24.52 4.30 -13.73
N SER A 308 25.27 4.19 -12.64
CA SER A 308 25.89 2.93 -12.23
C SER A 308 25.51 2.58 -10.80
N ASP A 309 25.19 1.32 -10.56
CA ASP A 309 24.91 0.78 -9.22
C ASP A 309 26.11 -0.03 -8.71
N PRO A 310 26.42 0.01 -7.41
CA PRO A 310 27.55 -0.70 -6.84
C PRO A 310 27.36 -2.22 -6.85
N VAL A 311 28.44 -2.97 -7.08
CA VAL A 311 28.42 -4.44 -7.07
C VAL A 311 28.38 -5.00 -5.64
N ALA A 312 28.89 -4.24 -4.66
CA ALA A 312 28.89 -4.56 -3.24
C ALA A 312 28.39 -3.35 -2.42
N PRO A 313 27.90 -3.55 -1.17
CA PRO A 313 27.48 -2.45 -0.32
C PRO A 313 28.57 -1.38 -0.20
N SER A 314 28.20 -0.12 -0.46
CA SER A 314 29.14 1.00 -0.50
C SER A 314 29.07 1.81 0.80
N ASP A 315 29.52 1.21 1.89
CA ASP A 315 29.51 1.82 3.22
C ASP A 315 30.44 3.04 3.32
N GLY A 316 30.02 4.04 4.11
CA GLY A 316 30.82 5.26 4.34
C GLY A 316 30.84 6.27 3.19
N LEU A 317 29.94 6.14 2.20
CA LEU A 317 29.65 7.16 1.19
C LEU A 317 28.38 7.93 1.57
N GLU A 318 28.42 9.25 1.49
CA GLU A 318 27.24 10.09 1.70
C GLU A 318 26.73 10.63 0.35
N ALA A 319 25.42 10.82 0.26
CA ALA A 319 24.82 11.45 -0.91
C ALA A 319 25.42 12.85 -1.13
N GLY A 320 25.71 13.19 -2.38
CA GLY A 320 26.37 14.44 -2.75
C GLY A 320 27.89 14.39 -2.81
N MET A 321 28.53 13.30 -2.34
CA MET A 321 29.98 13.12 -2.53
C MET A 321 30.34 13.02 -4.02
N THR A 322 31.52 13.55 -4.38
CA THR A 322 32.08 13.46 -5.72
C THR A 322 32.81 12.13 -5.90
N VAL A 323 32.59 11.50 -7.05
CA VAL A 323 33.32 10.30 -7.49
C VAL A 323 33.92 10.54 -8.87
N TRP A 324 35.05 9.88 -9.15
CA TRP A 324 35.71 9.95 -10.44
C TRP A 324 35.66 8.58 -11.10
N LEU A 325 35.40 8.57 -12.42
CA LEU A 325 35.54 7.36 -13.21
C LEU A 325 37.02 7.12 -13.51
N ASP A 326 37.53 5.97 -13.07
CA ASP A 326 38.88 5.51 -13.39
C ASP A 326 38.85 4.89 -14.80
N ARG A 327 39.53 5.54 -15.76
CA ARG A 327 39.82 5.01 -17.09
C ARG A 327 41.30 4.63 -17.20
#